data_AF-A0A377FND5-F1
#
_entry.id   AF-A0A377FND5-F1
#
_cell.length_a   1.000
_cell.length_b   1.000
_cell.length_c   1.000
_cell.angle_alpha   90.00
_cell.angle_beta   90.00
_cell.angle_gamma   90.00
#
_symmetry.space_group_name_H-M   'P 1'
#
loop_
_entity.id
_entity.type
_entity.pdbx_description
1 polymer ?
#
loop_
_entity_poly.entity_id
_entity_poly.type
_entity_poly.pdbx_seq_one_letter_code
_entity_poly.pdbx_strand_id
1 'polypeptide(L)'
;MKRDNINSKQSRFSVIEGGLKTKSPTLIDELRASLKNSCFEIKATNTRLMGVVGLMLSYNMLGHRFTQLFILDYEEYGVADYVGLFTDSEEEIESHADTMFGALGGEWVDITAEESWALIAAADRINEEYGVEFPEDYMQFREAIKDADEDTEVYRSALSKVCIKLRSDNELVNYFIMRCVGKDNTPLSILCSECFLDNTGTETSQYDKFSRGLKINNPSTLFKNDIEKIGPRKYLCKSLVEDDGNFFLIVSEVRVVKDVVKSATVISCMEITVWESAMQLRRIDYVLTAECSCTQEEFSKLVSKTFHTVNSHSHENGMLYMIYRNNNDHVCSPHYRLDADLIGSVFFIDEKEAIVCSADPSDTDIIAKALLLSDCFSKNGNIGNVERFKFDDKIIGPFIDSGMDNFREFIEFYKG
;
A
#
# COMPACT_ATOMS: atom_id res chain seq x y z
N MET A 1 -59.79 -76.70 28.85
CA MET A 1 -60.72 -75.55 28.91
C MET A 1 -60.02 -74.47 29.74
N LYS A 2 -59.38 -73.45 29.14
CA LYS A 2 -59.93 -72.10 28.79
C LYS A 2 -60.65 -71.47 30.01
N ARG A 3 -60.36 -70.28 30.55
CA ARG A 3 -59.60 -69.04 30.24
C ARG A 3 -59.15 -68.46 31.61
N ASP A 4 -58.12 -67.60 31.74
CA ASP A 4 -58.28 -66.15 31.59
C ASP A 4 -56.94 -65.41 31.40
N ASN A 5 -57.01 -64.43 30.50
CA ASN A 5 -55.99 -63.44 30.16
C ASN A 5 -55.82 -62.45 31.31
N ILE A 6 -54.59 -62.29 31.80
CA ILE A 6 -54.17 -61.06 32.49
C ILE A 6 -53.18 -60.36 31.58
N ASN A 7 -53.65 -59.26 30.98
CA ASN A 7 -52.84 -58.27 30.28
C ASN A 7 -51.78 -57.71 31.23
N SER A 8 -50.53 -58.15 31.10
CA SER A 8 -49.39 -57.40 31.61
C SER A 8 -49.05 -56.31 30.59
N LYS A 9 -49.33 -55.06 30.96
CA LYS A 9 -48.84 -53.88 30.24
C LYS A 9 -47.31 -53.94 30.20
N GLN A 10 -46.74 -54.36 29.08
CA GLN A 10 -45.36 -54.04 28.75
C GLN A 10 -45.25 -52.51 28.69
N SER A 11 -44.53 -51.90 29.64
CA SER A 11 -44.06 -50.53 29.45
C SER A 11 -43.07 -50.55 28.29
N ARG A 12 -43.53 -50.15 27.10
CA ARG A 12 -42.64 -49.73 26.03
C ARG A 12 -41.93 -48.48 26.51
N PHE A 13 -40.74 -48.63 27.06
CA PHE A 13 -39.80 -47.53 27.15
C PHE A 13 -39.45 -47.14 25.71
N SER A 14 -39.90 -45.97 25.28
CA SER A 14 -39.37 -45.32 24.09
C SER A 14 -37.97 -44.83 24.45
N VAL A 15 -36.96 -45.46 23.88
CA VAL A 15 -35.60 -44.92 23.87
C VAL A 15 -35.67 -43.60 23.11
N ILE A 16 -35.44 -42.50 23.80
CA ILE A 16 -35.10 -41.24 23.14
C ILE A 16 -33.65 -41.42 22.72
N GLU A 17 -33.40 -41.57 21.43
CA GLU A 17 -32.04 -41.44 20.91
C GLU A 17 -31.55 -40.06 21.32
N GLY A 18 -30.58 -40.05 22.25
CA GLY A 18 -29.84 -38.85 22.60
C GLY A 18 -29.03 -38.42 21.40
N GLY A 19 -29.65 -37.68 20.48
CA GLY A 19 -28.92 -36.88 19.53
C GLY A 19 -28.08 -35.89 20.33
N LEU A 20 -26.76 -35.96 20.18
CA LEU A 20 -25.89 -34.83 20.43
C LEU A 20 -26.60 -33.61 19.84
N LYS A 21 -27.04 -32.67 20.68
CA LYS A 21 -27.44 -31.35 20.20
C LYS A 21 -26.22 -30.83 19.44
N THR A 22 -26.28 -30.85 18.12
CA THR A 22 -25.33 -30.13 17.30
C THR A 22 -25.39 -28.70 17.80
N LYS A 23 -24.27 -28.19 18.32
CA LYS A 23 -24.17 -26.79 18.72
C LYS A 23 -24.71 -25.96 17.56
N SER A 24 -25.55 -24.97 17.85
CA SER A 24 -25.88 -23.96 16.84
C SER A 24 -24.57 -23.40 16.29
N PRO A 25 -24.44 -23.25 14.96
CA PRO A 25 -23.23 -22.73 14.36
C PRO A 25 -22.91 -21.37 14.98
N THR A 26 -21.63 -21.14 15.24
CA THR A 26 -21.12 -19.84 15.69
C THR A 26 -21.00 -18.90 14.49
N LEU A 27 -20.87 -17.59 14.73
CA LEU A 27 -20.59 -16.61 13.67
C LEU A 27 -19.35 -16.98 12.85
N ILE A 28 -18.33 -17.57 13.50
CA ILE A 28 -17.10 -18.05 12.87
C ILE A 28 -17.38 -19.25 11.96
N ASP A 29 -18.26 -20.17 12.37
CA ASP A 29 -18.66 -21.32 11.55
C ASP A 29 -19.43 -20.86 10.31
N GLU A 30 -20.32 -19.87 10.46
CA GLU A 30 -21.05 -19.26 9.35
C GLU A 30 -20.11 -18.51 8.40
N LEU A 31 -19.19 -17.72 8.95
CA LEU A 31 -18.18 -17.00 8.18
C LEU A 31 -17.32 -17.97 7.35
N ARG A 32 -16.79 -19.03 7.98
CA ARG A 32 -16.00 -20.06 7.30
C ARG A 32 -16.81 -20.77 6.20
N ALA A 33 -18.09 -21.05 6.45
CA ALA A 33 -18.97 -21.67 5.46
C ALA A 33 -19.24 -20.73 4.27
N SER A 34 -19.48 -19.44 4.52
CA SER A 34 -19.67 -18.43 3.48
C SER A 34 -18.40 -18.24 2.64
N LEU A 35 -17.25 -18.05 3.29
CA LEU A 35 -15.96 -17.90 2.62
C LEU A 35 -15.63 -19.07 1.67
N LYS A 36 -16.06 -20.28 2.02
CA LYS A 36 -15.83 -21.46 1.19
C LYS A 36 -16.84 -21.64 0.05
N ASN A 37 -18.10 -21.23 0.25
CA ASN A 37 -19.20 -21.65 -0.63
C ASN A 37 -19.91 -20.50 -1.35
N SER A 38 -19.65 -19.24 -0.97
CA SER A 38 -20.38 -18.08 -1.46
C SER A 38 -19.52 -16.86 -1.79
N CYS A 39 -18.20 -17.03 -1.92
CA CYS A 39 -17.35 -16.00 -2.53
C CYS A 39 -17.65 -15.88 -4.02
N PHE A 40 -17.77 -14.64 -4.49
CA PHE A 40 -18.07 -14.35 -5.90
C PHE A 40 -17.19 -13.25 -6.51
N GLU A 41 -16.52 -12.44 -5.69
CA GLU A 41 -15.56 -11.46 -6.15
C GLU A 41 -14.38 -11.41 -5.18
N ILE A 42 -13.20 -11.78 -5.66
CA ILE A 42 -11.97 -11.77 -4.86
C ILE A 42 -10.85 -11.25 -5.75
N LYS A 43 -10.32 -10.08 -5.38
CA LYS A 43 -9.31 -9.39 -6.16
C LYS A 43 -8.25 -8.81 -5.24
N ALA A 44 -7.01 -8.81 -5.69
CA ALA A 44 -5.90 -8.16 -5.01
C ALA A 44 -5.16 -7.23 -5.97
N THR A 45 -4.50 -6.21 -5.46
CA THR A 45 -3.62 -5.37 -6.27
C THR A 45 -2.31 -6.12 -6.54
N ASN A 46 -1.75 -5.97 -7.74
CA ASN A 46 -0.45 -6.55 -8.10
C ASN A 46 0.76 -5.73 -7.59
N THR A 47 0.64 -5.17 -6.39
CA THR A 47 1.61 -4.23 -5.78
C THR A 47 2.54 -4.88 -4.78
N ARG A 48 2.56 -6.22 -4.66
CA ARG A 48 3.34 -6.91 -3.62
C ARG A 48 4.83 -6.58 -3.64
N LEU A 49 5.39 -6.23 -4.80
CA LEU A 49 6.79 -5.80 -4.92
C LEU A 49 7.06 -4.38 -4.39
N MET A 50 6.03 -3.58 -4.14
CA MET A 50 6.09 -2.33 -3.37
C MET A 50 5.99 -2.56 -1.86
N GLY A 51 5.75 -3.80 -1.41
CA GLY A 51 5.63 -4.15 0.02
C GLY A 51 4.20 -4.18 0.53
N VAL A 52 3.24 -3.75 -0.27
CA VAL A 52 1.84 -3.64 0.13
C VAL A 52 0.90 -4.28 -0.88
N VAL A 53 -0.21 -4.85 -0.42
CA VAL A 53 -1.28 -5.41 -1.26
C VAL A 53 -2.63 -4.90 -0.73
N GLY A 54 -3.40 -4.27 -1.60
CA GLY A 54 -4.83 -4.05 -1.38
C GLY A 54 -5.60 -5.31 -1.75
N LEU A 55 -6.51 -5.75 -0.89
CA LEU A 55 -7.29 -6.97 -1.10
C LEU A 55 -8.78 -6.69 -0.89
N MET A 56 -9.61 -7.16 -1.82
CA MET A 56 -11.07 -7.13 -1.75
C MET A 56 -11.63 -8.55 -1.80
N LEU A 57 -12.53 -8.85 -0.86
CA LEU A 57 -13.17 -10.15 -0.70
C LEU A 57 -14.68 -9.96 -0.49
N SER A 58 -15.49 -10.29 -1.49
CA SER A 58 -16.95 -10.26 -1.41
C SER A 58 -17.55 -11.65 -1.44
N TYR A 59 -18.49 -11.88 -0.51
CA TYR A 59 -19.22 -13.13 -0.38
C TYR A 59 -20.64 -12.91 0.16
N ASN A 60 -21.49 -13.92 0.01
CA ASN A 60 -22.83 -13.88 0.59
C ASN A 60 -22.77 -14.33 2.05
N MET A 61 -23.19 -13.46 2.97
CA MET A 61 -23.32 -13.75 4.39
C MET A 61 -24.77 -13.50 4.81
N LEU A 62 -25.43 -14.54 5.32
CA LEU A 62 -26.83 -14.49 5.77
C LEU A 62 -27.82 -13.94 4.72
N GLY A 63 -27.55 -14.15 3.43
CA GLY A 63 -28.40 -13.69 2.32
C GLY A 63 -28.01 -12.31 1.77
N HIS A 64 -27.05 -11.61 2.37
CA HIS A 64 -26.61 -10.27 1.97
C HIS A 64 -25.18 -10.29 1.43
N ARG A 65 -24.83 -9.33 0.56
CA ARG A 65 -23.44 -9.09 0.18
C ARG A 65 -22.69 -8.54 1.39
N PHE A 66 -21.57 -9.18 1.70
CA PHE A 66 -20.58 -8.65 2.63
C PHE A 66 -19.24 -8.57 1.91
N THR A 67 -18.65 -7.38 1.89
CA THR A 67 -17.37 -7.09 1.25
C THR A 67 -16.37 -6.67 2.30
N GLN A 68 -15.19 -7.28 2.29
CA GLN A 68 -14.08 -6.94 3.17
C GLN A 68 -12.93 -6.38 2.34
N LEU A 69 -12.38 -5.25 2.79
CA LEU A 69 -11.25 -4.56 2.20
C LEU A 69 -10.07 -4.62 3.18
N PHE A 70 -8.88 -4.97 2.72
CA PHE A 70 -7.67 -5.08 3.55
C PHE A 70 -6.49 -4.34 2.93
N ILE A 71 -5.73 -3.61 3.75
CA ILE A 71 -4.35 -3.21 3.43
C ILE A 71 -3.40 -4.20 4.09
N LEU A 72 -2.69 -4.96 3.26
CA LEU A 72 -1.69 -5.94 3.69
C LEU A 72 -0.31 -5.36 3.43
N ASP A 73 0.31 -4.83 4.49
CA ASP A 73 1.68 -4.35 4.53
C ASP A 73 2.62 -5.50 4.93
N TYR A 74 3.65 -5.73 4.14
CA TYR A 74 4.59 -6.84 4.34
C TYR A 74 5.97 -6.39 4.83
N GLU A 75 6.12 -5.13 5.22
CA GLU A 75 7.40 -4.57 5.66
C GLU A 75 7.36 -4.26 7.16
N GLU A 76 6.30 -3.62 7.63
CA GLU A 76 6.23 -3.07 8.99
C GLU A 76 4.92 -3.40 9.71
N TYR A 77 3.77 -3.29 9.03
CA TYR A 77 2.46 -3.21 9.71
C TYR A 77 1.58 -4.45 9.61
N GLY A 78 1.91 -5.43 8.75
CA GLY A 78 1.07 -6.62 8.58
C GLY A 78 -0.30 -6.29 8.01
N VAL A 79 -1.38 -6.73 8.65
CA VAL A 79 -2.74 -6.27 8.38
C VAL A 79 -2.88 -4.84 8.92
N ALA A 80 -2.56 -3.86 8.08
CA ALA A 80 -2.45 -2.46 8.46
C ALA A 80 -3.80 -1.75 8.56
N ASP A 81 -4.75 -2.11 7.70
CA ASP A 81 -6.10 -1.54 7.69
C ASP A 81 -7.14 -2.56 7.23
N TYR A 82 -8.36 -2.42 7.70
CA TYR A 82 -9.48 -3.33 7.44
C TYR A 82 -10.83 -2.61 7.49
N VAL A 83 -11.65 -2.84 6.47
CA VAL A 83 -13.04 -2.34 6.41
C VAL A 83 -13.99 -3.46 5.99
N GLY A 84 -15.06 -3.65 6.76
CA GLY A 84 -16.16 -4.57 6.44
C GLY A 84 -17.43 -3.82 6.04
N LEU A 85 -18.00 -4.15 4.88
CA LEU A 85 -19.15 -3.45 4.29
C LEU A 85 -20.32 -4.40 4.05
N PHE A 86 -21.44 -4.17 4.75
CA PHE A 86 -22.73 -4.80 4.48
C PHE A 86 -23.57 -3.92 3.56
N THR A 87 -23.26 -3.96 2.26
CA THR A 87 -23.95 -3.16 1.24
C THR A 87 -23.99 -3.90 -0.09
N ASP A 88 -25.08 -3.71 -0.84
CA ASP A 88 -25.21 -4.15 -2.23
C ASP A 88 -24.80 -3.03 -3.21
N SER A 89 -24.41 -1.85 -2.72
CA SER A 89 -24.03 -0.69 -3.54
C SER A 89 -22.61 -0.83 -4.08
N GLU A 90 -22.47 -1.03 -5.39
CA GLU A 90 -21.16 -1.09 -6.06
C GLU A 90 -20.40 0.25 -5.95
N GLU A 91 -21.10 1.39 -6.06
CA GLU A 91 -20.50 2.73 -5.95
C GLU A 91 -19.89 2.97 -4.56
N GLU A 92 -20.53 2.47 -3.51
CA GLU A 92 -20.03 2.59 -2.13
C GLU A 92 -18.77 1.73 -1.92
N ILE A 93 -18.77 0.52 -2.47
CA ILE A 93 -17.62 -0.40 -2.41
C ILE A 93 -16.44 0.18 -3.19
N GLU A 94 -16.68 0.68 -4.40
CA GLU A 94 -15.65 1.28 -5.26
C GLU A 94 -15.07 2.54 -4.61
N SER A 95 -15.90 3.41 -4.05
CA SER A 95 -15.44 4.60 -3.32
C SER A 95 -14.53 4.26 -2.13
N HIS A 96 -14.89 3.23 -1.34
CA HIS A 96 -14.03 2.76 -0.26
C HIS A 96 -12.75 2.09 -0.77
N ALA A 97 -12.83 1.29 -1.83
CA ALA A 97 -11.66 0.67 -2.44
C ALA A 97 -10.68 1.72 -3.02
N ASP A 98 -11.18 2.76 -3.69
CA ASP A 98 -10.35 3.85 -4.22
C ASP A 98 -9.69 4.64 -3.10
N THR A 99 -10.43 4.91 -2.01
CA THR A 99 -9.88 5.59 -0.83
C THR A 99 -8.75 4.79 -0.18
N MET A 100 -8.90 3.46 -0.07
CA MET A 100 -7.88 2.61 0.57
C MET A 100 -6.71 2.29 -0.37
N PHE A 101 -6.97 2.02 -1.64
CA PHE A 101 -6.01 1.39 -2.55
C PHE A 101 -5.57 2.27 -3.72
N GLY A 102 -6.25 3.39 -3.98
CA GLY A 102 -6.00 4.22 -5.15
C GLY A 102 -4.54 4.69 -5.25
N ALA A 103 -3.93 5.03 -4.11
CA ALA A 103 -2.55 5.47 -4.06
C ALA A 103 -1.51 4.35 -4.28
N LEU A 104 -1.90 3.08 -4.30
CA LEU A 104 -0.95 1.95 -4.41
C LEU A 104 -0.37 1.77 -5.83
N GLY A 105 -1.03 2.29 -6.87
CA GLY A 105 -0.51 2.31 -8.24
C GLY A 105 -0.41 0.94 -8.93
N GLY A 106 -1.25 -0.03 -8.56
CA GLY A 106 -1.32 -1.35 -9.21
C GLY A 106 -2.67 -1.67 -9.83
N GLU A 107 -2.71 -2.78 -10.55
CA GLU A 107 -3.92 -3.31 -11.18
C GLU A 107 -4.55 -4.39 -10.31
N TRP A 108 -5.88 -4.51 -10.39
CA TRP A 108 -6.62 -5.62 -9.80
C TRP A 108 -6.34 -6.93 -10.56
N VAL A 109 -6.00 -7.98 -9.80
CA VAL A 109 -5.86 -9.35 -10.28
C VAL A 109 -6.81 -10.28 -9.54
N ASP A 110 -7.41 -11.22 -10.25
CA ASP A 110 -8.28 -12.23 -9.65
C ASP A 110 -7.45 -13.26 -8.89
N ILE A 111 -7.88 -13.59 -7.67
CA ILE A 111 -7.27 -14.62 -6.83
C ILE A 111 -8.36 -15.54 -6.26
N THR A 112 -7.98 -16.72 -5.78
CA THR A 112 -8.93 -17.62 -5.11
C THR A 112 -9.14 -17.23 -3.65
N ALA A 113 -10.14 -17.83 -3.00
CA ALA A 113 -10.38 -17.62 -1.58
C ALA A 113 -9.21 -18.16 -0.74
N GLU A 114 -8.68 -19.33 -1.10
CA GLU A 114 -7.52 -19.91 -0.43
C GLU A 114 -6.27 -19.03 -0.60
N GLU A 115 -6.05 -18.49 -1.79
CA GLU A 115 -4.97 -17.54 -2.05
C GLU A 115 -5.11 -16.26 -1.22
N SER A 116 -6.33 -15.72 -1.09
CA SER A 116 -6.57 -14.52 -0.29
C SER A 116 -6.31 -14.76 1.19
N TRP A 117 -6.75 -15.90 1.74
CA TRP A 117 -6.49 -16.25 3.13
C TRP A 117 -4.98 -16.45 3.38
N ALA A 118 -4.27 -17.08 2.46
CA ALA A 118 -2.82 -17.25 2.55
C ALA A 118 -2.08 -15.90 2.55
N LEU A 119 -2.52 -14.92 1.74
CA LEU A 119 -1.97 -13.56 1.74
C LEU A 119 -2.22 -12.85 3.08
N ILE A 120 -3.45 -12.91 3.59
CA ILE A 120 -3.83 -12.29 4.87
C ILE A 120 -3.04 -12.93 6.02
N ALA A 121 -2.99 -14.26 6.09
CA ALA A 121 -2.28 -14.96 7.16
C ALA A 121 -0.76 -14.74 7.11
N ALA A 122 -0.20 -14.46 5.92
CA ALA A 122 1.19 -14.02 5.80
C ALA A 122 1.43 -12.61 6.35
N ALA A 123 0.48 -11.68 6.17
CA ALA A 123 0.54 -10.35 6.74
C ALA A 123 0.29 -10.37 8.27
N ASP A 124 -0.63 -11.21 8.74
CA ASP A 124 -0.92 -11.40 10.17
C ASP A 124 0.31 -11.75 11.01
N ARG A 125 1.19 -12.60 10.47
CA ARG A 125 2.46 -12.97 11.14
C ARG A 125 3.38 -11.77 11.35
N ILE A 126 3.29 -10.75 10.51
CA ILE A 126 4.10 -9.53 10.62
C ILE A 126 3.59 -8.69 11.79
N ASN A 127 2.27 -8.59 11.98
CA ASN A 127 1.72 -7.98 13.20
C ASN A 127 2.24 -8.69 14.46
N GLU A 128 2.28 -10.03 14.46
CA GLU A 128 2.78 -10.80 15.60
C GLU A 128 4.29 -10.61 15.83
N GLU A 129 5.09 -10.64 14.76
CA GLU A 129 6.55 -10.50 14.80
C GLU A 129 6.99 -9.13 15.34
N TYR A 130 6.31 -8.06 14.89
CA TYR A 130 6.64 -6.69 15.29
C TYR A 130 5.78 -6.15 16.44
N GLY A 131 4.80 -6.92 16.92
CA GLY A 131 3.90 -6.50 18.01
C GLY A 131 2.97 -5.34 17.62
N VAL A 132 2.61 -5.24 16.34
CA VAL A 132 1.68 -4.23 15.82
C VAL A 132 0.24 -4.63 16.17
N GLU A 133 -0.56 -3.65 16.59
CA GLU A 133 -1.97 -3.90 16.91
C GLU A 133 -2.76 -4.34 15.67
N PHE A 134 -3.68 -5.28 15.87
CA PHE A 134 -4.62 -5.69 14.82
C PHE A 134 -5.78 -4.70 14.73
N PRO A 135 -6.36 -4.47 13.54
CA PRO A 135 -7.63 -3.75 13.43
C PRO A 135 -8.72 -4.42 14.27
N GLU A 136 -9.53 -3.65 14.99
CA GLU A 136 -10.49 -4.17 15.97
C GLU A 136 -11.50 -5.15 15.33
N ASP A 137 -12.04 -4.79 14.17
CA ASP A 137 -13.05 -5.57 13.45
C ASP A 137 -12.47 -6.78 12.67
N TYR A 138 -11.14 -6.90 12.60
CA TYR A 138 -10.45 -8.00 11.90
C TYR A 138 -10.43 -9.31 12.71
N MET A 139 -10.49 -9.23 14.05
CA MET A 139 -10.24 -10.37 14.94
C MET A 139 -11.17 -11.57 14.72
N GLN A 140 -12.41 -11.34 14.34
CA GLN A 140 -13.38 -12.42 14.06
C GLN A 140 -13.03 -13.16 12.76
N PHE A 141 -12.55 -12.43 11.76
CA PHE A 141 -12.09 -12.98 10.50
C PHE A 141 -10.79 -13.78 10.69
N ARG A 142 -9.84 -13.22 11.46
CA ARG A 142 -8.59 -13.87 11.83
C ARG A 142 -8.80 -15.29 12.35
N GLU A 143 -9.74 -15.48 13.28
CA GLU A 143 -10.04 -16.82 13.83
C GLU A 143 -10.71 -17.75 12.80
N ALA A 144 -11.47 -17.20 11.85
CA ALA A 144 -12.11 -18.01 10.80
C ALA A 144 -11.11 -18.59 9.79
N ILE A 145 -10.05 -17.84 9.47
CA ILE A 145 -8.98 -18.24 8.55
C ILE A 145 -7.73 -18.81 9.24
N LYS A 146 -7.81 -19.07 10.55
CA LYS A 146 -6.77 -19.76 11.30
C LYS A 146 -6.37 -21.05 10.58
N ASP A 147 -5.07 -21.27 10.41
CA ASP A 147 -4.43 -22.37 9.67
C ASP A 147 -4.39 -22.24 8.13
N ALA A 148 -4.87 -21.13 7.55
CA ALA A 148 -4.85 -20.95 6.09
C ALA A 148 -3.44 -20.77 5.48
N ASP A 149 -2.41 -20.51 6.29
CA ASP A 149 -1.03 -20.32 5.86
C ASP A 149 -0.19 -21.60 5.78
N GLU A 150 -0.73 -22.75 6.21
CA GLU A 150 0.01 -24.02 6.18
C GLU A 150 0.35 -24.46 4.74
N ASP A 151 -0.42 -24.02 3.75
CA ASP A 151 -0.22 -24.36 2.34
C ASP A 151 0.75 -23.39 1.63
N THR A 152 2.04 -23.74 1.66
CA THR A 152 3.09 -22.95 0.98
C THR A 152 2.96 -22.94 -0.55
N GLU A 153 2.24 -23.87 -1.17
CA GLU A 153 2.04 -23.86 -2.63
C GLU A 153 0.97 -22.83 -3.02
N VAL A 154 -0.13 -22.79 -2.26
CA VAL A 154 -1.17 -21.77 -2.40
C VAL A 154 -0.59 -20.37 -2.23
N TYR A 155 0.22 -20.15 -1.19
CA TYR A 155 0.87 -18.86 -0.98
C TYR A 155 1.80 -18.47 -2.14
N ARG A 156 2.61 -19.40 -2.67
CA ARG A 156 3.46 -19.13 -3.85
C ARG A 156 2.64 -18.79 -5.10
N SER A 157 1.51 -19.48 -5.30
CA SER A 157 0.57 -19.16 -6.38
C SER A 157 0.05 -17.73 -6.23
N ALA A 158 -0.44 -17.38 -5.04
CA ALA A 158 -0.93 -16.03 -4.73
C ALA A 158 0.16 -14.97 -4.97
N LEU A 159 1.36 -15.18 -4.41
CA LEU A 159 2.52 -14.30 -4.55
C LEU A 159 2.82 -14.01 -6.04
N SER A 160 2.80 -15.04 -6.89
CA SER A 160 3.08 -14.87 -8.32
C SER A 160 2.05 -14.01 -9.06
N LYS A 161 0.80 -13.94 -8.56
CA LYS A 161 -0.27 -13.11 -9.13
C LYS A 161 -0.21 -11.68 -8.63
N VAL A 162 0.08 -11.49 -7.34
CA VAL A 162 0.13 -10.16 -6.71
C VAL A 162 1.48 -9.44 -6.90
N CYS A 163 2.47 -10.09 -7.51
CA CYS A 163 3.67 -9.42 -8.01
C CYS A 163 3.44 -8.94 -9.46
N ILE A 164 3.72 -7.65 -9.71
CA ILE A 164 3.67 -7.11 -11.07
C ILE A 164 4.61 -7.85 -12.02
N LYS A 165 4.18 -7.97 -13.29
CA LYS A 165 5.03 -8.51 -14.36
C LYS A 165 6.10 -7.47 -14.72
N LEU A 166 7.36 -7.84 -14.49
CA LEU A 166 8.51 -6.99 -14.78
C LEU A 166 8.68 -6.75 -16.28
N ARG A 167 8.93 -5.50 -16.65
CA ARG A 167 9.00 -4.99 -18.02
C ARG A 167 10.43 -4.61 -18.41
N SER A 168 11.30 -4.34 -17.44
CA SER A 168 12.68 -3.91 -17.68
C SER A 168 13.67 -4.34 -16.60
N ASP A 169 14.96 -4.32 -16.94
CA ASP A 169 16.05 -4.56 -15.96
C ASP A 169 16.07 -3.50 -14.86
N ASN A 170 15.72 -2.25 -15.17
CA ASN A 170 15.67 -1.18 -14.16
C ASN A 170 14.59 -1.47 -13.12
N GLU A 171 13.40 -1.87 -13.59
CA GLU A 171 12.28 -2.22 -12.72
C GLU A 171 12.62 -3.42 -11.83
N LEU A 172 13.24 -4.47 -12.39
CA LEU A 172 13.75 -5.61 -11.64
C LEU A 172 14.77 -5.18 -10.57
N VAL A 173 15.75 -4.37 -10.94
CA VAL A 173 16.82 -3.93 -10.03
C VAL A 173 16.27 -3.03 -8.92
N ASN A 174 15.37 -2.10 -9.24
CA ASN A 174 14.73 -1.24 -8.26
C ASN A 174 13.91 -2.05 -7.25
N TYR A 175 13.05 -2.97 -7.72
CA TYR A 175 12.30 -3.85 -6.82
C TYR A 175 13.22 -4.75 -6.00
N PHE A 176 14.29 -5.29 -6.60
CA PHE A 176 15.28 -6.08 -5.85
C PHE A 176 15.90 -5.29 -4.70
N ILE A 177 16.41 -4.08 -4.97
CA ILE A 177 16.99 -3.23 -3.92
C ILE A 177 15.94 -2.87 -2.87
N MET A 178 14.73 -2.49 -3.30
CA MET A 178 13.62 -2.15 -2.40
C MET A 178 13.29 -3.31 -1.45
N ARG A 179 13.09 -4.53 -1.96
CA ARG A 179 12.81 -5.72 -1.13
C ARG A 179 13.97 -6.05 -0.18
N CYS A 180 15.21 -5.89 -0.61
CA CYS A 180 16.38 -6.11 0.25
C CYS A 180 16.47 -5.09 1.39
N VAL A 181 16.08 -3.84 1.11
CA VAL A 181 16.08 -2.73 2.07
C VAL A 181 14.91 -2.85 3.05
N GLY A 182 13.70 -3.15 2.56
CA GLY A 182 12.51 -3.41 3.40
C GLY A 182 12.55 -4.73 4.17
N LYS A 183 13.66 -5.49 4.13
CA LYS A 183 13.84 -6.81 4.79
C LYS A 183 12.79 -7.87 4.42
N ASP A 184 12.10 -7.66 3.32
CA ASP A 184 11.05 -8.53 2.82
C ASP A 184 11.64 -9.57 1.86
N ASN A 185 12.06 -10.70 2.42
CA ASN A 185 12.77 -11.75 1.69
C ASN A 185 11.88 -12.57 0.75
N THR A 186 10.57 -12.58 1.00
CA THR A 186 9.64 -13.53 0.36
C THR A 186 9.54 -13.30 -1.16
N PRO A 187 9.36 -12.07 -1.67
CA PRO A 187 9.33 -11.80 -3.10
C PRO A 187 10.69 -11.96 -3.78
N LEU A 188 11.80 -12.10 -3.04
CA LEU A 188 13.11 -12.35 -3.65
C LEU A 188 13.14 -13.66 -4.42
N SER A 189 12.29 -14.63 -4.07
CA SER A 189 12.09 -15.86 -4.83
C SER A 189 11.58 -15.63 -6.26
N ILE A 190 10.90 -14.50 -6.50
CA ILE A 190 10.46 -14.05 -7.84
C ILE A 190 11.56 -13.24 -8.53
N LEU A 191 12.29 -12.42 -7.77
CA LEU A 191 13.27 -11.46 -8.33
C LEU A 191 14.66 -12.07 -8.56
N CYS A 192 15.01 -13.13 -7.85
CA CYS A 192 16.36 -13.68 -7.81
C CYS A 192 16.41 -15.13 -8.29
N SER A 193 17.56 -15.53 -8.83
CA SER A 193 17.80 -16.95 -9.10
C SER A 193 17.99 -17.75 -7.80
N GLU A 194 17.51 -18.99 -7.77
CA GLU A 194 17.66 -19.90 -6.62
C GLU A 194 19.10 -19.94 -6.09
N CYS A 195 20.12 -20.12 -6.95
CA CYS A 195 21.51 -20.19 -6.50
C CYS A 195 22.07 -18.91 -5.84
N PHE A 196 21.40 -17.76 -6.01
CA PHE A 196 21.77 -16.53 -5.31
C PHE A 196 21.23 -16.54 -3.87
N LEU A 197 20.05 -17.10 -3.69
CA LEU A 197 19.36 -17.24 -2.41
C LEU A 197 19.84 -18.46 -1.61
N ASP A 198 20.21 -19.55 -2.29
CA ASP A 198 20.54 -20.83 -1.68
C ASP A 198 21.75 -20.74 -0.74
N ASN A 199 21.58 -21.34 0.44
CA ASN A 199 22.64 -21.56 1.41
C ASN A 199 23.14 -23.00 1.25
N THR A 200 24.31 -23.20 0.65
CA THR A 200 24.85 -24.54 0.32
C THR A 200 25.44 -25.29 1.52
N GLY A 201 24.89 -25.09 2.72
CA GLY A 201 25.08 -25.95 3.89
C GLY A 201 26.36 -25.75 4.70
N THR A 202 27.29 -24.91 4.25
CA THR A 202 28.49 -24.51 5.05
C THR A 202 28.94 -23.07 4.86
N GLU A 203 28.50 -22.38 3.80
CA GLU A 203 28.83 -20.99 3.51
C GLU A 203 27.56 -20.12 3.52
N THR A 204 27.64 -18.94 4.13
CA THR A 204 26.64 -17.87 4.02
C THR A 204 26.27 -17.63 2.55
N SER A 205 24.97 -17.59 2.22
CA SER A 205 24.50 -17.41 0.84
C SER A 205 25.02 -16.11 0.22
N GLN A 206 24.99 -15.98 -1.11
CA GLN A 206 25.38 -14.73 -1.75
C GLN A 206 24.42 -13.59 -1.36
N TYR A 207 23.13 -13.88 -1.24
CA TYR A 207 22.15 -12.95 -0.71
C TYR A 207 22.47 -12.51 0.71
N ASP A 208 22.76 -13.43 1.63
CA ASP A 208 23.07 -13.09 3.02
C ASP A 208 24.31 -12.19 3.12
N LYS A 209 25.34 -12.43 2.27
CA LYS A 209 26.52 -11.55 2.17
C LYS A 209 26.12 -10.15 1.69
N PHE A 210 25.24 -10.06 0.69
CA PHE A 210 24.70 -8.79 0.21
C PHE A 210 23.90 -8.06 1.29
N SER A 211 22.94 -8.74 1.92
CA SER A 211 22.06 -8.19 2.97
C SER A 211 22.86 -7.66 4.17
N ARG A 212 23.87 -8.41 4.64
CA ARG A 212 24.79 -7.91 5.69
C ARG A 212 25.62 -6.70 5.24
N GLY A 213 25.96 -6.64 3.95
CA GLY A 213 26.69 -5.52 3.36
C GLY A 213 25.92 -4.21 3.40
N LEU A 214 24.58 -4.25 3.41
CA LEU A 214 23.72 -3.07 3.50
C LEU A 214 23.84 -2.36 4.85
N LYS A 215 24.27 -3.06 5.91
CA LYS A 215 24.43 -2.57 7.29
C LYS A 215 23.16 -1.97 7.94
N ILE A 216 22.00 -2.21 7.33
CA ILE A 216 20.67 -1.91 7.88
C ILE A 216 20.13 -3.16 8.57
N ASN A 217 19.51 -3.01 9.73
CA ASN A 217 19.05 -4.14 10.54
C ASN A 217 17.53 -4.25 10.60
N ASN A 218 16.81 -3.16 10.41
CA ASN A 218 15.35 -3.13 10.41
C ASN A 218 14.82 -3.08 8.96
N PRO A 219 13.52 -3.28 8.74
CA PRO A 219 12.83 -2.74 7.58
C PRO A 219 13.17 -1.24 7.43
N SER A 220 13.43 -0.81 6.21
CA SER A 220 13.97 0.52 5.93
C SER A 220 13.35 1.07 4.64
N THR A 221 13.42 2.39 4.47
CA THR A 221 12.80 3.06 3.32
C THR A 221 13.83 3.38 2.24
N LEU A 222 13.59 2.91 1.00
CA LEU A 222 14.37 3.31 -0.17
C LEU A 222 13.82 4.62 -0.75
N PHE A 223 14.50 5.74 -0.47
CA PHE A 223 14.08 7.05 -0.97
C PHE A 223 14.45 7.29 -2.44
N LYS A 224 15.60 6.78 -2.88
CA LYS A 224 16.14 7.02 -4.23
C LYS A 224 17.06 5.89 -4.65
N ASN A 225 17.05 5.54 -5.93
CA ASN A 225 18.03 4.62 -6.51
C ASN A 225 18.42 5.06 -7.93
N ASP A 226 19.71 5.37 -8.11
CA ASP A 226 20.28 5.65 -9.43
C ASP A 226 20.98 4.40 -9.97
N ILE A 227 20.53 3.92 -11.13
CA ILE A 227 21.04 2.74 -11.83
C ILE A 227 21.89 3.17 -13.02
N GLU A 228 23.17 2.84 -12.99
CA GLU A 228 24.11 3.05 -14.09
C GLU A 228 24.53 1.70 -14.70
N LYS A 229 24.41 1.57 -16.03
CA LYS A 229 24.83 0.36 -16.73
C LYS A 229 26.34 0.34 -16.93
N ILE A 230 27.04 -0.57 -16.27
CA ILE A 230 28.50 -0.71 -16.32
C ILE A 230 28.97 -1.92 -17.15
N GLY A 231 28.04 -2.69 -17.72
CA GLY A 231 28.34 -3.81 -18.60
C GLY A 231 27.10 -4.53 -19.12
N PRO A 232 27.25 -5.66 -19.83
CA PRO A 232 26.13 -6.46 -20.30
C PRO A 232 25.28 -6.97 -19.12
N ARG A 233 24.08 -6.39 -18.96
CA ARG A 233 23.13 -6.66 -17.86
C ARG A 233 23.79 -6.62 -16.48
N LYS A 234 24.70 -5.65 -16.32
CA LYS A 234 25.47 -5.39 -15.10
C LYS A 234 25.32 -3.91 -14.75
N TYR A 235 24.93 -3.65 -13.51
CA TYR A 235 24.47 -2.35 -13.06
C TYR A 235 25.20 -1.93 -11.78
N LEU A 236 25.53 -0.64 -11.70
CA LEU A 236 25.98 0.03 -10.49
C LEU A 236 24.79 0.81 -9.96
N CYS A 237 24.41 0.56 -8.71
CA CYS A 237 23.28 1.20 -8.05
C CYS A 237 23.80 2.13 -6.95
N LYS A 238 23.26 3.35 -6.90
CA LYS A 238 23.49 4.32 -5.81
C LYS A 238 22.16 4.57 -5.12
N SER A 239 22.00 3.98 -3.96
CA SER A 239 20.75 3.96 -3.21
C SER A 239 20.85 4.90 -2.02
N LEU A 240 19.83 5.74 -1.83
CA LEU A 240 19.62 6.52 -0.61
C LEU A 240 18.56 5.81 0.21
N VAL A 241 18.95 5.35 1.40
CA VAL A 241 18.12 4.56 2.31
C VAL A 241 18.01 5.29 3.64
N GLU A 242 16.87 5.19 4.28
CA GLU A 242 16.65 5.65 5.65
C GLU A 242 16.31 4.44 6.53
N ASP A 243 17.00 4.34 7.68
CA ASP A 243 16.84 3.29 8.68
C ASP A 243 16.86 3.96 10.07
N ASP A 244 15.69 3.99 10.73
CA ASP A 244 15.50 4.51 12.09
C ASP A 244 16.06 5.93 12.31
N GLY A 245 15.68 6.85 11.42
CA GLY A 245 16.08 8.26 11.40
C GLY A 245 17.48 8.53 10.81
N ASN A 246 18.26 7.49 10.51
CA ASN A 246 19.60 7.61 9.95
C ASN A 246 19.58 7.39 8.43
N PHE A 247 20.37 8.17 7.70
CA PHE A 247 20.42 8.08 6.24
C PHE A 247 21.70 7.40 5.78
N PHE A 248 21.60 6.54 4.78
CA PHE A 248 22.71 5.80 4.20
C PHE A 248 22.79 5.99 2.69
N LEU A 249 23.99 6.25 2.20
CA LEU A 249 24.34 6.15 0.79
C LEU A 249 25.01 4.79 0.54
N ILE A 250 24.32 3.94 -0.21
CA ILE A 250 24.73 2.57 -0.50
C ILE A 250 25.09 2.47 -1.98
N VAL A 251 26.31 2.02 -2.27
CA VAL A 251 26.74 1.71 -3.63
C VAL A 251 26.82 0.19 -3.76
N SER A 252 26.09 -0.36 -4.72
CA SER A 252 26.07 -1.79 -4.98
C SER A 252 26.21 -2.12 -6.45
N GLU A 253 26.68 -3.33 -6.73
CA GLU A 253 26.73 -3.90 -8.07
C GLU A 253 25.68 -5.01 -8.17
N VAL A 254 24.88 -5.00 -9.24
CA VAL A 254 23.83 -5.99 -9.50
C VAL A 254 24.00 -6.57 -10.90
N ARG A 255 23.88 -7.89 -11.02
CA ARG A 255 23.93 -8.61 -12.31
C ARG A 255 22.64 -9.35 -12.56
N VAL A 256 22.08 -9.15 -13.75
CA VAL A 256 20.83 -9.78 -14.20
C VAL A 256 21.11 -10.82 -15.28
N VAL A 257 20.50 -12.01 -15.16
CA VAL A 257 20.60 -13.09 -16.14
C VAL A 257 19.25 -13.79 -16.24
N LYS A 258 18.72 -13.97 -17.47
CA LYS A 258 17.39 -14.57 -17.70
C LYS A 258 16.30 -13.90 -16.85
N ASP A 259 16.33 -12.57 -16.83
CA ASP A 259 15.30 -11.71 -16.20
C ASP A 259 15.15 -11.90 -14.68
N VAL A 260 16.19 -12.43 -14.03
CA VAL A 260 16.32 -12.48 -12.56
C VAL A 260 17.70 -11.98 -12.12
N VAL A 261 17.79 -11.50 -10.88
CA VAL A 261 19.07 -11.16 -10.25
C VAL A 261 19.87 -12.42 -9.98
N LYS A 262 21.07 -12.48 -10.55
CA LYS A 262 21.98 -13.62 -10.47
C LYS A 262 23.04 -13.47 -9.39
N SER A 263 23.47 -12.23 -9.15
CA SER A 263 24.45 -11.88 -8.13
C SER A 263 24.35 -10.40 -7.82
N ALA A 264 24.57 -10.03 -6.56
CA ALA A 264 24.71 -8.65 -6.14
C ALA A 264 25.81 -8.51 -5.08
N THR A 265 26.44 -7.35 -4.99
CA THR A 265 27.49 -7.08 -3.99
C THR A 265 27.42 -5.62 -3.56
N VAL A 266 27.44 -5.37 -2.26
CA VAL A 266 27.60 -4.01 -1.73
C VAL A 266 29.07 -3.62 -1.80
N ILE A 267 29.37 -2.52 -2.49
CA ILE A 267 30.72 -1.97 -2.66
C ILE A 267 31.04 -1.03 -1.49
N SER A 268 30.09 -0.15 -1.14
CA SER A 268 30.21 0.75 0.00
C SER A 268 28.85 1.02 0.63
N CYS A 269 28.83 1.19 1.94
CA CYS A 269 27.69 1.71 2.70
C CYS A 269 28.23 2.73 3.69
N MET A 270 27.77 3.97 3.54
CA MET A 270 28.19 5.16 4.30
C MET A 270 26.95 5.83 4.89
N GLU A 271 26.99 6.09 6.19
CA GLU A 271 26.00 6.95 6.85
C GLU A 271 26.24 8.41 6.42
N ILE A 272 25.16 9.15 6.18
CA ILE A 272 25.17 10.55 5.78
C ILE A 272 24.25 11.35 6.70
N THR A 273 24.48 12.65 6.77
CA THR A 273 23.65 13.56 7.55
C THR A 273 22.29 13.79 6.90
N VAL A 274 21.30 14.21 7.70
CA VAL A 274 19.98 14.67 7.23
C VAL A 274 20.11 15.80 6.20
N TRP A 275 21.10 16.67 6.35
CA TRP A 275 21.37 17.74 5.38
C TRP A 275 21.85 17.20 4.04
N GLU A 276 22.76 16.23 4.04
CA GLU A 276 23.22 15.58 2.81
C GLU A 276 22.09 14.79 2.14
N SER A 277 21.24 14.09 2.90
CA SER A 277 20.08 13.40 2.33
C SER A 277 19.07 14.38 1.73
N ALA A 278 18.77 15.49 2.41
CA ALA A 278 17.93 16.56 1.88
C ALA A 278 18.49 17.15 0.57
N MET A 279 19.82 17.34 0.48
CA MET A 279 20.46 17.79 -0.76
C MET A 279 20.32 16.78 -1.90
N GLN A 280 20.38 15.48 -1.63
CA GLN A 280 20.16 14.43 -2.64
C GLN A 280 18.68 14.36 -3.09
N LEU A 281 17.76 14.70 -2.20
CA LEU A 281 16.32 14.69 -2.44
C LEU A 281 15.79 16.02 -2.97
N ARG A 282 16.62 17.05 -3.04
CA ARG A 282 16.27 18.38 -3.54
C ARG A 282 15.57 18.30 -4.90
N ARG A 283 14.43 18.99 -5.00
CA ARG A 283 13.62 19.07 -6.20
C ARG A 283 13.00 20.46 -6.28
N ILE A 284 12.86 20.95 -7.51
CA ILE A 284 12.17 22.20 -7.82
C ILE A 284 10.68 22.03 -7.53
N ASP A 285 10.05 23.05 -6.96
CA ASP A 285 8.60 23.15 -6.82
C ASP A 285 8.06 24.30 -7.69
N TYR A 286 7.08 23.97 -8.51
CA TYR A 286 6.24 24.90 -9.26
C TYR A 286 4.93 25.07 -8.51
N VAL A 287 4.71 26.29 -8.03
CA VAL A 287 3.57 26.63 -7.19
C VAL A 287 2.61 27.55 -7.92
N LEU A 288 1.32 27.24 -7.82
CA LEU A 288 0.24 28.10 -8.23
C LEU A 288 -0.67 28.35 -7.03
N THR A 289 -0.95 29.60 -6.73
CA THR A 289 -1.95 29.98 -5.74
C THR A 289 -3.18 30.54 -6.42
N ALA A 290 -4.35 30.26 -5.85
CA ALA A 290 -5.61 30.78 -6.34
C ALA A 290 -6.55 31.08 -5.18
N GLU A 291 -7.11 32.29 -5.18
CA GLU A 291 -8.16 32.65 -4.23
C GLU A 291 -9.43 31.82 -4.51
N CYS A 292 -10.05 31.33 -3.45
CA CYS A 292 -11.28 30.54 -3.51
C CYS A 292 -12.28 31.05 -2.47
N SER A 293 -13.57 30.78 -2.70
CA SER A 293 -14.61 31.13 -1.73
C SER A 293 -15.57 30.00 -1.41
N CYS A 294 -15.14 28.76 -1.68
CA CYS A 294 -15.86 27.56 -1.31
C CYS A 294 -15.44 27.09 0.07
N THR A 295 -16.30 26.27 0.67
CA THR A 295 -16.05 25.62 1.95
C THR A 295 -15.16 24.39 1.81
N GLN A 296 -14.54 23.95 2.91
CA GLN A 296 -13.77 22.71 3.01
C GLN A 296 -14.55 21.48 2.51
N GLU A 297 -15.85 21.40 2.81
CA GLU A 297 -16.69 20.28 2.38
C GLU A 297 -16.89 20.27 0.86
N GLU A 298 -17.16 21.44 0.27
CA GLU A 298 -17.31 21.59 -1.17
C GLU A 298 -16.00 21.27 -1.90
N PHE A 299 -14.88 21.76 -1.39
CA PHE A 299 -13.56 21.49 -1.97
C PHE A 299 -13.18 20.01 -1.88
N SER A 300 -13.43 19.36 -0.74
CA SER A 300 -13.15 17.92 -0.58
C SER A 300 -13.94 17.10 -1.60
N LYS A 301 -15.22 17.41 -1.79
CA LYS A 301 -16.06 16.76 -2.82
C LYS A 301 -15.53 16.99 -4.24
N LEU A 302 -15.04 18.20 -4.53
CA LEU A 302 -14.42 18.51 -5.82
C LEU A 302 -13.18 17.64 -6.05
N VAL A 303 -12.27 17.58 -5.07
CA VAL A 303 -11.02 16.81 -5.18
C VAL A 303 -11.32 15.33 -5.37
N SER A 304 -12.16 14.72 -4.52
CA SER A 304 -12.52 13.30 -4.62
C SER A 304 -13.22 12.94 -5.92
N LYS A 305 -14.00 13.87 -6.50
CA LYS A 305 -14.64 13.65 -7.81
C LYS A 305 -13.65 13.75 -8.97
N THR A 306 -12.62 14.56 -8.81
CA THR A 306 -11.68 14.91 -9.88
C THR A 306 -10.52 13.92 -9.96
N PHE A 307 -10.04 13.47 -8.81
CA PHE A 307 -8.87 12.64 -8.66
C PHE A 307 -9.22 11.37 -7.87
N HIS A 308 -8.86 10.22 -8.42
CA HIS A 308 -9.20 8.91 -7.85
C HIS A 308 -8.16 8.44 -6.80
N THR A 309 -7.00 9.09 -6.76
CA THR A 309 -5.81 8.64 -6.03
C THR A 309 -5.31 9.75 -5.12
N VAL A 310 -6.08 10.03 -4.06
CA VAL A 310 -5.82 11.16 -3.16
C VAL A 310 -5.76 10.73 -1.71
N ASN A 311 -4.65 11.08 -1.05
CA ASN A 311 -4.58 11.08 0.41
C ASN A 311 -4.79 12.50 0.93
N SER A 312 -5.45 12.63 2.07
CA SER A 312 -5.73 13.93 2.68
C SER A 312 -5.27 13.98 4.12
N HIS A 313 -4.66 15.10 4.52
CA HIS A 313 -4.13 15.33 5.86
C HIS A 313 -4.63 16.66 6.40
N SER A 314 -5.21 16.64 7.60
CA SER A 314 -5.69 17.85 8.26
C SER A 314 -4.56 18.53 9.03
N HIS A 315 -4.48 19.85 8.88
CA HIS A 315 -3.55 20.73 9.57
C HIS A 315 -4.31 21.87 10.25
N GLU A 316 -3.66 22.59 11.16
CA GLU A 316 -4.32 23.66 11.95
C GLU A 316 -4.94 24.76 11.08
N ASN A 317 -4.28 25.09 9.96
CA ASN A 317 -4.64 26.18 9.05
C ASN A 317 -5.27 25.71 7.72
N GLY A 318 -5.48 24.41 7.51
CA GLY A 318 -6.04 23.91 6.25
C GLY A 318 -5.94 22.40 6.06
N MET A 319 -6.24 21.96 4.84
CA MET A 319 -6.20 20.54 4.45
C MET A 319 -5.19 20.34 3.30
N LEU A 320 -4.26 19.40 3.48
CA LEU A 320 -3.33 18.97 2.45
C LEU A 320 -3.91 17.78 1.69
N TYR A 321 -4.00 17.88 0.37
CA TYR A 321 -4.35 16.78 -0.52
C TYR A 321 -3.11 16.38 -1.33
N MET A 322 -2.74 15.11 -1.28
CA MET A 322 -1.63 14.52 -2.02
C MET A 322 -2.21 13.71 -3.17
N ILE A 323 -1.92 14.09 -4.42
CA ILE A 323 -2.49 13.49 -5.62
C ILE A 323 -1.44 12.60 -6.29
N TYR A 324 -1.69 11.30 -6.32
CA TYR A 324 -0.77 10.28 -6.83
C TYR A 324 -1.10 9.88 -8.27
N ARG A 325 -0.11 9.31 -8.96
CA ARG A 325 -0.31 8.63 -10.24
C ARG A 325 -0.98 7.29 -9.99
N ASN A 326 -1.79 6.86 -10.94
CA ASN A 326 -2.53 5.59 -10.84
C ASN A 326 -1.65 4.36 -11.12
N ASN A 327 -0.33 4.52 -11.27
CA ASN A 327 0.58 3.43 -11.60
C ASN A 327 1.97 3.58 -10.97
N ASN A 328 2.70 2.46 -10.90
CA ASN A 328 4.08 2.39 -10.40
C ASN A 328 5.14 2.55 -11.50
N ASP A 329 4.86 3.25 -12.60
CA ASP A 329 5.80 3.36 -13.74
C ASP A 329 7.11 4.06 -13.38
N HIS A 330 7.13 4.86 -12.33
CA HIS A 330 8.34 5.48 -11.80
C HIS A 330 9.42 4.45 -11.41
N VAL A 331 9.03 3.21 -11.08
CA VAL A 331 9.96 2.10 -10.78
C VAL A 331 10.73 1.62 -12.02
N CYS A 332 10.24 1.89 -13.24
CA CYS A 332 11.01 1.62 -14.46
C CYS A 332 12.16 2.59 -14.69
N SER A 333 12.18 3.71 -13.97
CA SER A 333 13.19 4.75 -14.12
C SER A 333 14.57 4.24 -13.65
N PRO A 334 15.66 4.50 -14.40
CA PRO A 334 17.01 4.34 -13.88
C PRO A 334 17.33 5.38 -12.79
N HIS A 335 16.49 6.40 -12.61
CA HIS A 335 16.56 7.38 -11.54
C HIS A 335 15.29 7.26 -10.69
N TYR A 336 15.16 6.14 -9.99
CA TYR A 336 14.01 5.89 -9.12
C TYR A 336 14.02 6.87 -7.96
N ARG A 337 12.83 7.36 -7.63
CA ARG A 337 12.56 8.14 -6.41
C ARG A 337 11.22 7.69 -5.85
N LEU A 338 11.14 7.60 -4.53
CA LEU A 338 9.91 7.25 -3.83
C LEU A 338 8.80 8.26 -4.16
N ASP A 339 9.13 9.55 -4.20
CA ASP A 339 8.18 10.65 -4.43
C ASP A 339 7.86 10.95 -5.90
N ALA A 340 8.21 10.05 -6.83
CA ALA A 340 7.98 10.25 -8.26
C ALA A 340 6.58 9.80 -8.73
N ASP A 341 5.89 9.02 -7.90
CA ASP A 341 4.47 8.69 -8.05
C ASP A 341 3.55 9.87 -7.71
N LEU A 342 4.01 10.86 -6.95
CA LEU A 342 3.26 12.07 -6.66
C LEU A 342 3.14 12.96 -7.92
N ILE A 343 1.91 13.21 -8.37
CA ILE A 343 1.63 14.21 -9.41
C ILE A 343 1.82 15.60 -8.81
N GLY A 344 1.31 15.82 -7.61
CA GLY A 344 1.44 17.07 -6.89
C GLY A 344 0.61 17.07 -5.62
N SER A 345 0.63 18.20 -4.92
CA SER A 345 -0.17 18.41 -3.72
C SER A 345 -0.98 19.69 -3.84
N VAL A 346 -2.10 19.74 -3.12
CA VAL A 346 -2.94 20.92 -3.01
C VAL A 346 -3.18 21.18 -1.54
N PHE A 347 -2.69 22.32 -1.05
CA PHE A 347 -3.05 22.78 0.28
C PHE A 347 -4.20 23.76 0.18
N PHE A 348 -5.29 23.47 0.87
CA PHE A 348 -6.51 24.25 0.81
C PHE A 348 -6.80 24.92 2.15
N ILE A 349 -7.02 26.22 2.11
CA ILE A 349 -7.39 27.05 3.26
C ILE A 349 -8.83 27.51 3.05
N ASP A 350 -9.69 27.13 3.98
CA ASP A 350 -11.14 27.31 3.91
C ASP A 350 -11.55 28.76 3.59
N GLU A 351 -12.40 28.92 2.57
CA GLU A 351 -12.89 30.21 2.06
C GLU A 351 -11.81 31.27 1.72
N LYS A 352 -10.54 30.88 1.54
CA LYS A 352 -9.42 31.80 1.31
C LYS A 352 -8.62 31.49 0.04
N GLU A 353 -7.82 30.44 0.07
CA GLU A 353 -6.88 30.14 -1.01
C GLU A 353 -6.60 28.64 -1.16
N ALA A 354 -6.29 28.22 -2.39
CA ALA A 354 -5.73 26.93 -2.69
C ALA A 354 -4.32 27.08 -3.27
N ILE A 355 -3.40 26.24 -2.81
CA ILE A 355 -1.97 26.27 -3.15
C ILE A 355 -1.63 24.93 -3.79
N VAL A 356 -1.48 24.94 -5.12
CA VAL A 356 -1.10 23.77 -5.91
C VAL A 356 0.42 23.74 -6.04
N CYS A 357 1.05 22.65 -5.63
CA CYS A 357 2.49 22.42 -5.74
C CYS A 357 2.75 21.16 -6.55
N SER A 358 3.62 21.23 -7.54
CA SER A 358 4.19 20.04 -8.18
C SER A 358 5.60 20.33 -8.63
N ALA A 359 6.38 19.29 -8.81
CA ALA A 359 7.72 19.41 -9.32
C ALA A 359 7.82 19.37 -10.86
N ASP A 360 6.70 19.17 -11.56
CA ASP A 360 6.59 19.39 -13.00
C ASP A 360 5.55 20.50 -13.26
N PRO A 361 5.89 21.55 -14.05
CA PRO A 361 4.96 22.63 -14.32
C PRO A 361 3.70 22.16 -15.08
N SER A 362 3.81 21.09 -15.87
CA SER A 362 2.67 20.50 -16.58
C SER A 362 1.71 19.81 -15.62
N ASP A 363 2.22 19.14 -14.58
CA ASP A 363 1.41 18.54 -13.53
C ASP A 363 0.71 19.63 -12.69
N THR A 364 1.41 20.71 -12.34
CA THR A 364 0.79 21.91 -11.71
C THR A 364 -0.35 22.45 -12.57
N ASP A 365 -0.14 22.58 -13.88
CA ASP A 365 -1.16 23.07 -14.82
C ASP A 365 -2.35 22.10 -14.96
N ILE A 366 -2.13 20.79 -14.93
CA ILE A 366 -3.20 19.78 -14.97
C ILE A 366 -4.08 19.89 -13.73
N ILE A 367 -3.45 19.88 -12.54
CA ILE A 367 -4.18 20.01 -11.26
C ILE A 367 -4.91 21.34 -11.22
N ALA A 368 -4.23 22.44 -11.52
CA ALA A 368 -4.81 23.77 -11.50
C ALA A 368 -5.98 23.89 -12.49
N LYS A 369 -5.87 23.37 -13.72
CA LYS A 369 -7.00 23.39 -14.67
C LYS A 369 -8.20 22.62 -14.14
N ALA A 370 -7.97 21.44 -13.57
CA ALA A 370 -9.04 20.60 -13.06
C ALA A 370 -9.78 21.29 -11.90
N LEU A 371 -9.05 22.00 -11.04
CA LEU A 371 -9.63 22.75 -9.92
C LEU A 371 -10.23 24.09 -10.34
N LEU A 372 -9.50 24.92 -11.08
CA LEU A 372 -9.90 26.29 -11.45
C LEU A 372 -11.07 26.36 -12.42
N LEU A 373 -11.36 25.29 -13.17
CA LEU A 373 -12.55 25.19 -14.02
C LEU A 373 -13.83 24.90 -13.23
N SER A 374 -13.73 24.64 -11.91
CA SER A 374 -14.88 24.43 -11.05
C SER A 374 -15.48 25.75 -10.55
N ASP A 375 -16.74 25.69 -10.12
CA ASP A 375 -17.45 26.83 -9.55
C ASP A 375 -16.79 27.38 -8.27
N CYS A 376 -15.95 26.57 -7.59
CA CYS A 376 -15.24 26.92 -6.35
C CYS A 376 -14.29 28.12 -6.49
N PHE A 377 -13.76 28.33 -7.70
CA PHE A 377 -12.76 29.36 -8.01
C PHE A 377 -13.30 30.48 -8.90
N SER A 378 -14.56 30.37 -9.34
CA SER A 378 -15.23 31.38 -10.15
C SER A 378 -16.31 32.08 -9.33
N LYS A 379 -16.09 33.34 -8.95
CA LYS A 379 -17.12 34.16 -8.29
C LYS A 379 -17.67 35.16 -9.29
N ASN A 380 -18.97 35.09 -9.60
CA ASN A 380 -19.62 35.92 -10.63
C ASN A 380 -18.96 35.81 -12.03
N GLY A 381 -18.39 34.66 -12.38
CA GLY A 381 -17.74 34.43 -13.68
C GLY A 381 -16.32 34.97 -13.81
N ASN A 382 -15.74 35.55 -12.75
CA ASN A 382 -14.33 35.93 -12.70
C ASN A 382 -13.57 34.94 -11.81
N ILE A 383 -12.44 34.44 -12.32
CA ILE A 383 -11.47 33.67 -11.54
C ILE A 383 -10.82 34.64 -10.54
N GLY A 384 -10.62 34.18 -9.30
CA GLY A 384 -9.88 34.91 -8.26
C GLY A 384 -8.44 35.27 -8.68
N ASN A 385 -7.70 35.97 -7.82
CA ASN A 385 -6.30 36.26 -8.15
C ASN A 385 -5.50 34.94 -8.23
N VAL A 386 -4.70 34.79 -9.31
CA VAL A 386 -3.88 33.60 -9.55
C VAL A 386 -2.43 34.02 -9.70
N GLU A 387 -1.55 33.44 -8.88
CA GLU A 387 -0.12 33.72 -8.88
C GLU A 387 0.69 32.46 -9.12
N ARG A 388 1.89 32.61 -9.69
CA ARG A 388 2.79 31.50 -9.98
C ARG A 388 4.18 31.79 -9.44
N PHE A 389 4.77 30.78 -8.82
CA PHE A 389 6.09 30.84 -8.22
C PHE A 389 6.91 29.60 -8.61
N LYS A 390 8.23 29.75 -8.55
CA LYS A 390 9.18 28.65 -8.72
C LYS A 390 10.16 28.69 -7.56
N PHE A 391 10.32 27.55 -6.90
CA PHE A 391 11.28 27.35 -5.82
C PHE A 391 12.26 26.24 -6.21
N ASP A 392 13.51 26.36 -5.78
CA ASP A 392 14.52 25.32 -6.00
C ASP A 392 14.44 24.20 -4.94
N ASP A 393 13.54 24.34 -3.97
CA ASP A 393 13.31 23.45 -2.83
C ASP A 393 11.80 23.25 -2.62
N LYS A 394 11.43 22.15 -1.94
CA LYS A 394 10.04 21.88 -1.56
C LYS A 394 9.56 22.94 -0.56
N ILE A 395 8.47 23.65 -0.90
CA ILE A 395 8.04 24.83 -0.14
C ILE A 395 6.76 24.60 0.69
N ILE A 396 5.96 23.60 0.33
CA ILE A 396 4.65 23.40 0.97
C ILE A 396 4.76 23.00 2.44
N GLY A 397 5.71 22.12 2.79
CA GLY A 397 5.97 21.72 4.18
C GLY A 397 6.32 22.92 5.06
N PRO A 398 7.37 23.70 4.73
CA PRO A 398 7.71 24.93 5.45
C PRO A 398 6.55 25.93 5.58
N PHE A 399 5.68 26.04 4.57
CA PHE A 399 4.49 26.89 4.65
C PHE A 399 3.49 26.37 5.70
N ILE A 400 3.16 25.08 5.65
CA ILE A 400 2.25 24.45 6.63
C ILE A 400 2.81 24.59 8.05
N ASP A 401 4.09 24.29 8.23
CA ASP A 401 4.78 24.37 9.53
C ASP A 401 4.86 25.80 10.09
N SER A 402 4.79 26.82 9.21
CA SER A 402 4.78 28.22 9.64
C SER A 402 3.48 28.63 10.34
N GLY A 403 2.38 27.88 10.13
CA GLY A 403 1.04 28.22 10.62
C GLY A 403 0.43 29.47 10.00
N MET A 404 1.07 30.07 8.99
CA MET A 404 0.54 31.23 8.27
C MET A 404 -0.67 30.82 7.41
N ASP A 405 -1.63 31.73 7.24
CA ASP A 405 -2.87 31.50 6.48
C ASP A 405 -2.91 32.28 5.14
N ASN A 406 -1.78 32.86 4.76
CA ASN A 406 -1.58 33.58 3.51
C ASN A 406 -0.21 33.24 2.92
N PHE A 407 -0.21 32.58 1.76
CA PHE A 407 1.02 32.15 1.10
C PHE A 407 1.91 33.31 0.70
N ARG A 408 1.34 34.44 0.27
CA ARG A 408 2.13 35.60 -0.17
C ARG A 408 2.88 36.23 0.99
N GLU A 409 2.23 36.39 2.15
CA GLU A 409 2.89 36.87 3.37
C GLU A 409 4.02 35.93 3.80
N PHE A 410 3.81 34.62 3.70
CA PHE A 410 4.84 33.63 3.93
C PHE A 410 6.04 33.80 2.96
N ILE A 411 5.81 34.05 1.68
CA ILE A 411 6.90 34.27 0.72
C ILE A 411 7.71 35.52 1.04
N GLU A 412 7.06 36.62 1.47
CA GLU A 412 7.78 37.82 1.89
C GLU A 412 8.62 37.59 3.15
N PHE A 413 8.11 36.79 4.09
CA PHE A 413 8.88 36.34 5.26
C PHE A 413 10.03 35.41 4.88
N TYR A 414 9.80 34.43 4.00
CA TYR A 414 10.77 33.42 3.59
C TYR A 414 11.96 34.01 2.79
N LYS A 415 11.74 35.13 2.09
CA LYS A 415 12.79 35.84 1.35
C LYS A 415 13.62 36.80 2.22
N GLY A 416 13.09 37.22 3.37
CA GLY A 416 13.73 38.14 4.31
C GLY A 416 14.68 37.42 5.26
#